data_AF-A0A962GJ73-F1
#
_entry.id   AF-A0A962GJ73-F1
#
_cell.length_a   1.000
_cell.length_b   1.000
_cell.length_c   1.000
_cell.angle_alpha   90.00
_cell.angle_beta   90.00
_cell.angle_gamma   90.00
#
_symmetry.space_group_name_H-M   'P 1'
#
loop_
_entity.id
_entity.type
_entity.pdbx_description
1 polymer ?
#
loop_
_entity_poly.entity_id
_entity_poly.type
_entity_poly.pdbx_seq_one_letter_code
_entity_poly.pdbx_strand_id
1 'polypeptide(L)'
;MNIEKLKTAEGQFLKLYPMGFEDPALQERVKPHTKANLTEKCQEAFTELAFNKPHVIVENMAKMVSRSSMVSMFEKPKFRDFIKSLPGSDIDRLSEAFYEQLYGNQQQGFEAILDLLRTQKLAKWSLISILPNYV
;
A
#
# COMPACT_ATOMS: atom_id res chain seq x y z
N MET A 1 8.62 -0.69 -24.25
CA MET A 1 7.37 -1.47 -24.16
C MET A 1 7.01 -1.95 -25.57
N ASN A 2 6.70 -3.23 -25.79
CA ASN A 2 6.39 -3.76 -27.12
C ASN A 2 4.86 -3.89 -27.30
N ILE A 3 4.26 -2.97 -28.05
CA ILE A 3 2.80 -2.82 -28.15
C ILE A 3 2.15 -3.96 -28.95
N GLU A 4 2.78 -4.37 -30.05
CA GLU A 4 2.27 -5.45 -30.92
C GLU A 4 2.13 -6.78 -30.16
N LYS A 5 3.15 -7.11 -29.35
CA LYS A 5 3.09 -8.28 -28.47
C LYS A 5 1.99 -8.18 -27.42
N LEU A 6 1.75 -6.98 -26.88
CA LEU A 6 0.69 -6.76 -25.90
C LEU A 6 -0.70 -6.97 -26.52
N LYS A 7 -0.95 -6.41 -27.70
CA LYS A 7 -2.23 -6.61 -28.40
C LYS A 7 -2.46 -8.06 -28.81
N THR A 8 -1.40 -8.77 -29.19
CA THR A 8 -1.47 -10.20 -29.48
C THR A 8 -1.87 -11.00 -28.24
N ALA A 9 -1.25 -10.71 -27.09
CA ALA A 9 -1.57 -11.35 -25.82
C ALA A 9 -3.00 -11.02 -25.34
N GLU A 10 -3.43 -9.75 -25.47
CA GLU A 10 -4.80 -9.33 -25.19
C GLU A 10 -5.81 -10.09 -26.06
N GLY A 11 -5.58 -10.19 -27.36
CA GLY A 11 -6.46 -10.93 -28.26
C GLY A 11 -6.52 -12.43 -27.95
N GLN A 12 -5.39 -13.04 -27.54
CA GLN A 12 -5.37 -14.42 -27.09
C GLN A 12 -6.13 -14.61 -25.76
N PHE A 13 -5.97 -13.66 -24.83
CA PHE A 13 -6.66 -13.65 -23.55
C PHE A 13 -8.17 -13.53 -23.72
N LEU A 14 -8.65 -12.55 -24.48
CA LEU A 14 -10.09 -12.32 -24.69
C LEU A 14 -10.77 -13.41 -25.52
N LYS A 15 -10.01 -14.16 -26.34
CA LYS A 15 -10.54 -15.37 -27.00
C LYS A 15 -10.86 -16.48 -26.01
N LEU A 16 -10.07 -16.62 -24.95
CA LEU A 16 -10.28 -17.63 -23.90
C LEU A 16 -11.26 -17.15 -22.84
N TYR A 17 -11.28 -15.84 -22.57
CA TYR A 17 -12.09 -15.19 -21.55
C TYR A 17 -12.80 -13.97 -22.17
N PRO A 18 -13.94 -14.16 -22.84
CA PRO A 18 -14.64 -13.10 -23.56
C PRO A 18 -15.04 -11.91 -22.66
N MET A 19 -15.33 -12.19 -21.38
CA MET A 19 -15.64 -11.15 -20.38
C MET A 19 -14.39 -10.61 -19.67
N GLY A 20 -13.20 -10.92 -20.20
CA GLY A 20 -11.92 -10.54 -19.61
C GLY A 20 -11.77 -11.10 -18.20
N PHE A 21 -11.32 -10.27 -17.25
CA PHE A 21 -11.13 -10.70 -15.87
C PHE A 21 -12.43 -11.02 -15.12
N GLU A 22 -13.59 -10.59 -15.63
CA GLU A 22 -14.90 -10.89 -15.04
C GLU A 22 -15.45 -12.25 -15.50
N ASP A 23 -14.73 -12.96 -16.37
CA ASP A 23 -15.15 -14.25 -16.88
C ASP A 23 -15.30 -15.29 -15.73
N PRO A 24 -16.43 -16.01 -15.63
CA PRO A 24 -16.67 -16.98 -14.55
C PRO A 24 -15.55 -18.01 -14.41
N ALA A 25 -14.95 -18.46 -15.52
CA ALA A 25 -13.87 -19.45 -15.51
C ALA A 25 -12.57 -18.90 -14.89
N LEU A 26 -12.38 -17.58 -14.91
CA LEU A 26 -11.29 -16.92 -14.17
C LEU A 26 -11.69 -16.66 -12.72
N GLN A 27 -12.92 -16.23 -12.46
CA GLN A 27 -13.37 -15.91 -11.10
C GLN A 27 -13.24 -17.11 -10.14
N GLU A 28 -13.48 -18.34 -10.60
CA GLU A 28 -13.24 -19.55 -9.81
C GLU A 28 -11.76 -19.78 -9.45
N ARG A 29 -10.84 -19.28 -10.28
CA ARG A 29 -9.37 -19.43 -10.12
C ARG A 29 -8.72 -18.24 -9.47
N VAL A 30 -9.37 -17.08 -9.51
CA VAL A 30 -8.99 -15.93 -8.70
C VAL A 30 -9.24 -16.34 -7.26
N LYS A 31 -8.17 -16.77 -6.56
CA LYS A 31 -8.21 -16.80 -5.09
C LYS A 31 -8.83 -15.47 -4.67
N PRO A 32 -9.90 -15.43 -3.86
CA PRO A 32 -10.51 -14.18 -3.46
C PRO A 32 -9.41 -13.36 -2.83
N HIS A 33 -8.87 -12.44 -3.62
CA HIS A 33 -7.80 -11.60 -3.18
C HIS A 33 -8.49 -10.74 -2.15
N THR A 34 -8.12 -10.89 -0.88
CA THR A 34 -8.57 -10.07 0.26
C THR A 34 -8.25 -8.57 0.08
N LYS A 35 -7.88 -8.15 -1.14
CA LYS A 35 -7.58 -6.79 -1.59
C LYS A 35 -8.81 -5.89 -1.52
N ALA A 36 -10.00 -6.34 -1.94
CA ALA A 36 -11.22 -5.51 -1.80
C ALA A 36 -11.45 -5.11 -0.33
N ASN A 37 -11.30 -6.08 0.57
CA ASN A 37 -11.39 -5.88 2.00
C ASN A 37 -10.23 -5.02 2.56
N LEU A 38 -9.04 -5.05 1.96
CA LEU A 38 -7.90 -4.24 2.41
C LEU A 38 -8.01 -2.77 1.97
N THR A 39 -8.47 -2.51 0.74
CA THR A 39 -8.72 -1.15 0.24
C THR A 39 -9.75 -0.44 1.11
N GLU A 40 -10.92 -1.04 1.33
CA GLU A 40 -11.96 -0.49 2.21
C GLU A 40 -11.41 -0.21 3.62
N LYS A 41 -10.67 -1.17 4.20
CA LYS A 41 -10.03 -1.00 5.52
C LYS A 41 -9.03 0.14 5.56
N CYS A 42 -8.27 0.37 4.49
CA CYS A 42 -7.32 1.49 4.42
C CYS A 42 -8.08 2.81 4.33
N GLN A 43 -9.11 2.90 3.48
CA GLN A 43 -9.94 4.10 3.32
C GLN A 43 -10.65 4.48 4.63
N GLU A 44 -11.16 3.50 5.38
CA GLU A 44 -11.73 3.71 6.71
C GLU A 44 -10.68 4.12 7.75
N ALA A 45 -9.50 3.47 7.73
CA ALA A 45 -8.46 3.69 8.74
C ALA A 45 -7.69 5.01 8.57
N PHE A 46 -7.64 5.55 7.35
CA PHE A 46 -6.80 6.69 7.00
C PHE A 46 -7.61 7.89 6.51
N THR A 47 -8.81 8.12 7.05
CA THR A 47 -9.57 9.35 6.80
C THR A 47 -8.82 10.59 7.32
N GLU A 48 -9.01 11.75 6.71
CA GLU A 48 -8.37 13.02 7.12
C GLU A 48 -8.52 13.29 8.63
N LEU A 49 -9.71 13.05 9.19
CA LEU A 49 -9.99 13.20 10.62
C LEU A 49 -9.26 12.20 11.54
N ALA A 50 -8.89 11.01 11.03
CA ALA A 50 -8.20 10.00 11.81
C ALA A 50 -6.77 10.43 12.18
N PHE A 51 -6.16 11.35 11.42
CA PHE A 51 -4.81 11.86 11.65
C PHE A 51 -4.66 12.70 12.93
N ASN A 52 -5.78 13.07 13.56
CA ASN A 52 -5.81 13.67 14.90
C ASN A 52 -5.28 12.70 15.99
N LYS A 53 -5.04 11.43 15.66
CA LYS A 53 -4.51 10.40 16.57
C LYS A 53 -3.28 9.72 15.93
N PRO A 54 -2.09 10.34 15.96
CA PRO A 54 -0.90 9.85 15.28
C PRO A 54 -0.52 8.40 15.58
N HIS A 55 -0.60 8.00 16.85
CA HIS A 55 -0.28 6.63 17.27
C HIS A 55 -1.19 5.58 16.61
N VAL A 56 -2.48 5.90 16.41
CA VAL A 56 -3.44 5.00 15.77
C VAL A 56 -3.15 4.88 14.28
N ILE A 57 -2.80 5.99 13.60
CA ILE A 57 -2.40 5.99 12.20
C ILE A 57 -1.21 5.07 12.00
N VAL A 58 -0.15 5.27 12.76
CA VAL A 58 1.10 4.55 12.60
C VAL A 58 0.95 3.05 12.93
N GLU A 59 0.14 2.69 13.94
CA GLU A 59 -0.24 1.29 14.18
C GLU A 59 -1.03 0.68 13.02
N ASN A 60 -1.99 1.43 12.48
CA ASN A 60 -2.75 0.99 11.32
C ASN A 60 -1.86 0.81 10.09
N MET A 61 -0.85 1.65 9.87
CA MET A 61 0.14 1.46 8.80
C MET A 61 0.81 0.09 8.92
N ALA A 62 1.35 -0.26 10.10
CA ALA A 62 1.99 -1.56 10.33
C ALA A 62 1.02 -2.72 10.09
N LYS A 63 -0.23 -2.59 10.55
CA LYS A 63 -1.28 -3.60 10.35
C LYS A 63 -1.63 -3.80 8.88
N MET A 64 -1.81 -2.72 8.11
CA MET A 64 -2.19 -2.81 6.69
C MET A 64 -1.02 -3.31 5.82
N VAL A 65 0.20 -2.83 6.08
CA VAL A 65 1.42 -3.35 5.43
C VAL A 65 1.58 -4.86 5.67
N SER A 66 1.33 -5.35 6.89
CA SER A 66 1.42 -6.78 7.19
C SER A 66 0.46 -7.64 6.38
N ARG A 67 -0.72 -7.09 6.03
CA ARG A 67 -1.79 -7.76 5.29
C ARG A 67 -1.67 -7.62 3.78
N SER A 68 -0.91 -6.64 3.30
CA SER A 68 -0.72 -6.43 1.87
C SER A 68 0.02 -7.60 1.21
N SER A 69 -0.52 -8.10 0.11
CA SER A 69 0.16 -9.11 -0.73
C SER A 69 1.23 -8.49 -1.64
N MET A 70 1.28 -7.16 -1.76
CA MET A 70 2.23 -6.44 -2.61
C MET A 70 3.52 -6.06 -1.86
N VAL A 71 3.59 -6.34 -0.55
CA VAL A 71 4.79 -6.15 0.26
C VAL A 71 5.44 -7.50 0.52
N SER A 72 6.76 -7.56 0.35
CA SER A 72 7.52 -8.78 0.59
C SER A 72 7.36 -9.28 2.02
N MET A 73 7.22 -10.60 2.20
CA MET A 73 7.15 -11.20 3.54
C MET A 73 8.38 -10.92 4.42
N PHE A 74 9.52 -10.59 3.81
CA PHE A 74 10.76 -10.24 4.53
C PHE A 74 10.79 -8.78 5.00
N GLU A 75 9.99 -7.91 4.38
CA GLU A 75 9.92 -6.48 4.71
C GLU A 75 8.93 -6.24 5.85
N LYS A 76 7.84 -7.01 5.92
CA LYS A 76 6.75 -6.81 6.89
C LYS A 76 7.21 -6.87 8.35
N PRO A 77 7.98 -7.87 8.82
CA PRO A 77 8.42 -7.91 10.22
C PRO A 77 9.31 -6.70 10.54
N LYS A 78 10.22 -6.34 9.63
CA LYS A 78 11.13 -5.21 9.83
C LYS A 78 10.39 -3.88 9.92
N PHE A 79 9.40 -3.67 9.04
CA PHE A 79 8.58 -2.47 9.09
C PHE A 79 7.77 -2.39 10.39
N ARG A 80 7.12 -3.49 10.80
CA ARG A 80 6.40 -3.55 12.07
C ARG A 80 7.31 -3.26 13.26
N ASP A 81 8.48 -3.86 13.30
CA ASP A 81 9.42 -3.71 14.42
C ASP A 81 10.02 -2.30 14.44
N PHE A 82 10.27 -1.71 13.28
CA PHE A 82 10.62 -0.30 13.13
C PHE A 82 9.54 0.62 13.72
N ILE A 83 8.28 0.43 13.33
CA ILE A 83 7.15 1.22 13.88
C ILE A 83 7.10 1.12 15.41
N LYS A 84 7.26 -0.08 15.98
CA LYS A 84 7.26 -0.27 17.44
C LYS A 84 8.44 0.38 18.16
N SER A 85 9.53 0.66 17.44
CA SER A 85 10.74 1.28 18.01
C SER A 85 10.73 2.80 17.95
N LEU A 86 9.74 3.41 17.27
CA LEU A 86 9.69 4.85 17.09
C LEU A 86 9.42 5.57 18.42
N PRO A 87 10.19 6.62 18.77
CA PRO A 87 9.80 7.52 19.85
C PRO A 87 8.55 8.32 19.46
N GLY A 88 7.84 8.87 20.45
CA GLY A 88 6.61 9.63 20.23
C GLY A 88 6.75 10.76 19.18
N SER A 89 7.87 11.48 19.19
CA SER A 89 8.15 12.53 18.20
C SER A 89 8.22 12.01 16.76
N ASP A 90 8.76 10.81 16.56
CA ASP A 90 8.85 10.21 15.23
C ASP A 90 7.52 9.57 14.80
N ILE A 91 6.69 9.15 15.76
CA ILE A 91 5.30 8.74 15.49
C ILE A 91 4.52 9.93 14.94
N ASP A 92 4.60 11.09 15.61
CA ASP A 92 3.94 12.31 15.16
C ASP A 92 4.45 12.73 13.78
N ARG A 93 5.77 12.73 13.59
CA ARG A 93 6.40 13.06 12.29
C ARG A 93 5.99 12.09 11.18
N LEU A 94 5.90 10.80 11.45
CA LEU A 94 5.48 9.81 10.45
C LEU A 94 4.00 9.96 10.10
N SER A 95 3.16 10.21 11.09
CA SER A 95 1.74 10.48 10.86
C SER A 95 1.54 11.73 10.01
N GLU A 96 2.24 12.81 10.33
CA GLU A 96 2.18 14.08 9.57
C GLU A 96 2.68 13.89 8.14
N ALA A 97 3.83 13.21 7.97
CA ALA A 97 4.37 12.94 6.64
C ALA A 97 3.40 12.09 5.79
N PHE A 98 2.71 11.15 6.41
CA PHE A 98 1.70 10.34 5.73
C PHE A 98 0.42 11.13 5.41
N TYR A 99 0.02 12.07 6.27
CA TYR A 99 -1.04 13.02 5.98
C TYR A 99 -0.71 13.86 4.75
N GLU A 100 0.48 14.48 4.73
CA GLU A 100 0.96 15.28 3.60
C GLU A 100 0.99 14.46 2.31
N GLN A 101 1.35 13.17 2.41
CA GLN A 101 1.37 12.27 1.25
C GLN A 101 -0.03 12.01 0.66
N LEU A 102 -1.06 11.94 1.50
CA LEU A 102 -2.44 11.61 1.08
C LEU A 102 -3.27 12.85 0.73
N TYR A 103 -3.16 13.92 1.51
CA TYR A 103 -4.09 15.05 1.51
C TYR A 103 -3.42 16.41 1.34
N GLY A 104 -2.12 16.50 1.58
CA GLY A 104 -1.34 17.74 1.50
C GLY A 104 -0.40 17.78 0.30
N ASN A 105 0.84 18.21 0.55
CA ASN A 105 1.90 18.17 -0.43
C ASN A 105 2.48 16.77 -0.56
N GLN A 106 1.99 16.03 -1.56
CA GLN A 106 2.35 14.64 -1.81
C GLN A 106 3.87 14.41 -1.88
N GLN A 107 4.61 15.31 -2.54
CA GLN A 107 6.06 15.18 -2.69
C GLN A 107 6.76 15.32 -1.34
N GLN A 108 6.38 16.34 -0.56
CA GLN A 108 6.95 16.57 0.77
C GLN A 108 6.67 15.39 1.72
N GLY A 109 5.44 14.88 1.73
CA GLY A 109 5.07 13.72 2.52
C GLY A 109 5.87 12.46 2.12
N PHE A 110 5.98 12.20 0.82
CA PHE A 110 6.79 11.11 0.28
C PHE A 110 8.27 11.21 0.71
N GLU A 111 8.88 12.37 0.54
CA GLU A 111 10.29 12.60 0.88
C GLU A 111 10.55 12.47 2.39
N ALA A 112 9.63 12.96 3.22
CA ALA A 112 9.72 12.82 4.67
C ALA A 112 9.62 11.36 5.14
N ILE A 113 8.71 10.56 4.56
CA ILE A 113 8.61 9.12 4.83
C ILE A 113 9.88 8.40 4.34
N LEU A 114 10.35 8.74 3.14
CA LEU A 114 11.56 8.17 2.57
C LEU A 114 12.76 8.36 3.50
N ASP A 115 12.97 9.59 3.99
CA ASP A 115 14.08 9.91 4.87
C ASP A 115 13.99 9.18 6.21
N LEU A 116 12.79 9.05 6.78
CA LEU A 116 12.59 8.28 8.00
C LEU A 116 12.93 6.79 7.79
N LEU A 117 12.45 6.17 6.70
CA LEU A 117 12.70 4.76 6.41
C LEU A 117 14.15 4.47 6.01
N ARG A 118 14.87 5.45 5.47
CA ARG A 118 16.30 5.31 5.13
C ARG A 118 17.16 5.01 6.36
N THR A 119 16.79 5.55 7.53
CA THR A 119 17.53 5.33 8.79
C THR A 119 17.71 3.84 9.13
N GLN A 120 16.76 2.99 8.72
CA GLN A 120 16.76 1.54 8.96
C GLN A 120 16.91 0.71 7.67
N LYS A 121 17.31 1.32 6.55
CA LYS A 121 17.39 0.66 5.22
C LYS A 121 16.05 0.03 4.78
N LEU A 122 14.94 0.65 5.18
CA LEU A 122 13.55 0.26 4.85
C LEU A 122 12.93 1.12 3.75
N ALA A 123 13.69 2.04 3.16
CA ALA A 123 13.27 2.88 2.05
C ALA A 123 13.06 2.07 0.76
N LYS A 124 11.94 1.37 0.70
CA LYS A 124 11.50 0.50 -0.40
C LYS A 124 10.23 1.07 -0.98
N TRP A 125 10.12 1.08 -2.31
CA TRP A 125 8.92 1.54 -3.01
C TRP A 125 7.66 0.84 -2.49
N SER A 126 7.73 -0.48 -2.29
CA SER A 126 6.65 -1.29 -1.72
C SER A 126 6.17 -0.81 -0.35
N LEU A 127 7.01 -0.21 0.48
CA LEU A 127 6.61 0.28 1.80
C LEU A 127 6.06 1.70 1.76
N ILE A 128 6.57 2.54 0.86
CA ILE A 128 6.19 3.96 0.76
C ILE A 128 4.90 4.14 -0.03
N SER A 129 4.69 3.35 -1.10
CA SER A 129 3.56 3.55 -2.02
C SER A 129 2.36 2.64 -1.76
N ILE A 130 2.51 1.61 -0.93
CA ILE A 130 1.45 0.60 -0.79
C ILE A 130 0.18 1.12 -0.16
N LEU A 131 0.28 1.94 0.89
CA LEU A 131 -0.89 2.49 1.57
C LEU A 131 -1.56 3.60 0.74
N PRO A 132 -0.82 4.55 0.14
CA PRO A 132 -1.43 5.50 -0.80
C PRO A 132 -2.12 4.83 -1.99
N ASN A 133 -1.66 3.65 -2.44
CA ASN A 133 -2.33 2.92 -3.51
C ASN A 133 -3.68 2.30 -3.07
N TYR A 134 -3.99 2.28 -1.78
CA TYR A 134 -5.24 1.75 -1.24
C TYR A 134 -6.21 2.83 -0.77
N VAL A 135 -5.79 4.11 -0.71
CA VAL A 135 -6.62 5.24 -0.28
C VAL A 135 -6.97 6.06 -1.50
#